data_AF-A0A397ACJ6-F1
#
_entry.id   AF-A0A397ACJ6-F1
#
_cell.length_a   1.000
_cell.length_b   1.000
_cell.length_c   1.000
_cell.angle_alpha   90.00
_cell.angle_beta   90.00
_cell.angle_gamma   90.00
#
_symmetry.space_group_name_H-M   'P 1'
#
loop_
_entity.id
_entity.type
_entity.pdbx_description
1 polymer ?
#
loop_
_entity_poly.entity_id
_entity_poly.type
_entity_poly.pdbx_seq_one_letter_code
_entity_poly.pdbx_strand_id
1 'polypeptide(L)'
;MPFVWAPIPFPDTNRIDMALTDKRRNWTPEEDVVLLTQVAADLPFAADKGQVTKSWQSLADKLVACDHFDRVVDGRKVQNRFTALVDEHRKFDMASAKLSGVDQEELEKHTLLDDLLPLLDEVKSTAASKRVKMEDEKDKIEQGVMLRELASREKQLEFDRFKYESDLKQRELDRDDRKAEREHQLALARIESEKVSNLLKSVIDGRK
;
A
#
# COMPACT_ATOMS: atom_id res chain seq x y z
N MET A 1 10.30 85.94 -25.28
CA MET A 1 9.73 85.45 -24.00
C MET A 1 10.26 84.04 -23.77
N PRO A 2 11.26 83.82 -22.91
CA PRO A 2 11.75 82.47 -22.63
C PRO A 2 10.86 81.79 -21.58
N PHE A 3 10.52 80.52 -21.84
CA PHE A 3 9.77 79.65 -20.93
C PHE A 3 10.57 79.41 -19.64
N VAL A 4 10.00 79.78 -18.50
CA VAL A 4 10.56 79.52 -17.16
C VAL A 4 10.17 78.09 -16.76
N TRP A 5 11.14 77.20 -16.67
CA TRP A 5 10.96 75.83 -16.17
C TRP A 5 10.91 75.88 -14.63
N ALA A 6 9.77 75.51 -14.04
CA ALA A 6 9.67 75.33 -12.58
C ALA A 6 10.20 73.93 -12.18
N PRO A 7 11.07 73.81 -11.16
CA PRO A 7 11.53 72.50 -10.68
C PRO A 7 10.38 71.74 -10.01
N ILE A 8 10.20 70.47 -10.41
CA ILE A 8 9.26 69.54 -9.78
C ILE A 8 9.78 69.22 -8.37
N PRO A 9 8.97 69.33 -7.29
CA PRO A 9 9.40 68.97 -5.95
C PRO A 9 9.52 67.45 -5.84
N PHE A 10 10.71 66.96 -5.46
CA PHE A 10 10.91 65.57 -5.08
C PHE A 10 10.12 65.26 -3.79
N PRO A 11 9.35 64.16 -3.73
CA PRO A 11 8.71 63.76 -2.49
C PRO A 11 9.75 63.32 -1.47
N ASP A 12 9.55 63.83 -0.25
CA ASP A 12 10.36 63.69 0.95
C ASP A 12 10.76 62.23 1.25
N THR A 13 12.06 61.97 1.37
CA THR A 13 12.67 60.64 1.56
C THR A 13 12.47 60.06 2.97
N ASN A 14 11.46 60.53 3.71
CA ASN A 14 11.21 60.16 5.11
C ASN A 14 9.88 59.43 5.29
N ARG A 15 9.59 58.47 4.40
CA ARG A 15 8.68 57.37 4.72
C ARG A 15 9.53 56.12 4.92
N ILE A 16 9.96 55.94 6.16
CA ILE A 16 10.50 54.68 6.65
C ILE A 16 9.37 53.66 6.57
N ASP A 17 9.19 53.06 5.39
CA ASP A 17 8.46 51.80 5.27
C ASP A 17 9.36 50.74 5.91
N MET A 18 9.08 50.48 7.19
CA MET A 18 9.61 49.40 8.02
C MET A 18 9.13 48.03 7.47
N ALA A 19 9.49 47.75 6.22
CA ALA A 19 9.27 46.50 5.49
C ALA A 19 10.62 45.83 5.15
N LEU A 20 11.61 46.02 6.02
CA LEU A 20 12.79 45.18 6.18
C LEU A 20 12.57 44.56 7.57
N THR A 21 12.09 43.32 7.71
CA THR A 21 12.98 42.16 7.72
C THR A 21 12.22 40.86 7.39
N ASP A 22 12.21 40.46 6.12
CA ASP A 22 12.06 39.02 5.79
C ASP A 22 13.07 38.63 4.69
N LYS A 23 14.26 39.23 4.76
CA LYS A 23 15.44 38.65 4.13
C LYS A 23 15.74 37.41 4.96
N ARG A 24 15.43 36.22 4.43
CA ARG A 24 15.68 34.88 5.00
C ARG A 24 16.66 34.93 6.19
N ARG A 25 16.12 35.10 7.40
CA ARG A 25 16.94 35.10 8.61
C ARG A 25 17.49 33.69 8.74
N ASN A 26 18.81 33.53 8.68
CA ASN A 26 19.43 32.21 8.89
C ASN A 26 19.18 31.76 10.33
N TRP A 27 19.01 30.46 10.52
CA TRP A 27 18.93 29.88 11.86
C TRP A 27 20.26 30.08 12.58
N THR A 28 20.22 30.44 13.85
CA THR A 28 21.42 30.57 14.68
C THR A 28 21.64 29.30 15.53
N PRO A 29 22.87 29.03 15.98
CA PRO A 29 23.15 27.87 16.83
C PRO A 29 22.29 27.84 18.09
N GLU A 30 22.03 29.01 18.70
CA GLU A 30 21.20 29.13 19.90
C GLU A 30 19.73 28.79 19.59
N GLU A 31 19.20 29.23 18.44
CA GLU A 31 17.86 28.86 17.97
C GLU A 31 17.75 27.35 17.74
N ASP A 32 18.82 26.72 17.23
CA ASP A 32 18.88 25.27 17.02
C ASP A 32 18.91 24.49 18.32
N VAL A 33 19.65 24.95 19.34
CA VAL A 33 19.68 24.33 20.67
C VAL A 33 18.31 24.40 21.34
N VAL A 34 17.63 25.55 21.28
CA VAL A 34 16.27 25.72 21.81
C VAL A 34 15.30 24.79 21.09
N LEU A 35 15.39 24.73 19.76
CA LEU A 35 14.60 23.80 18.95
C LEU A 35 14.81 22.35 19.37
N LEU A 36 16.06 21.90 19.43
CA LEU A 36 16.40 20.51 19.74
C LEU A 36 15.99 20.12 21.16
N THR A 37 16.13 21.04 22.11
CA THR A 37 15.67 20.85 23.49
C THR A 37 14.16 20.64 23.53
N GLN A 38 13.40 21.46 22.80
CA GLN A 38 11.94 21.29 22.74
C GLN A 38 11.54 20.01 21.99
N VAL A 39 12.28 19.62 20.94
CA VAL A 39 12.07 18.36 20.22
C VAL A 39 12.34 17.16 21.11
N ALA A 40 13.36 17.23 21.98
CA ALA A 40 13.64 16.20 22.96
C ALA A 40 12.56 16.08 24.03
N ALA A 41 11.95 17.20 24.43
CA ALA A 41 10.86 17.20 25.39
C ALA A 41 9.54 16.63 24.82
N ASP A 42 9.18 17.01 23.60
CA ASP A 42 7.87 16.71 23.01
C ASP A 42 7.86 15.49 22.06
N LEU A 43 9.03 15.05 21.59
CA LEU A 43 9.22 13.95 20.64
C LEU A 43 8.19 13.96 19.49
N PRO A 44 8.06 15.07 18.75
CA PRO A 44 6.99 15.25 17.76
C PRO A 44 7.04 14.21 16.62
N PHE A 45 8.20 13.61 16.36
CA PHE A 45 8.39 12.54 15.37
C PHE A 45 7.88 11.17 15.83
N ALA A 46 7.74 10.95 17.14
CA ALA A 46 7.22 9.71 17.73
C ALA A 46 5.69 9.71 17.85
N ALA A 47 5.02 10.78 17.40
CA ALA A 47 3.57 10.89 17.46
C ALA A 47 2.87 9.81 16.62
N ASP A 48 1.64 9.47 17.02
CA ASP A 48 0.82 8.45 16.36
C ASP A 48 0.61 8.74 14.86
N LYS A 49 0.30 7.66 14.11
CA LYS A 49 0.05 7.73 12.67
C LYS A 49 -1.03 8.76 12.36
N GLY A 50 -0.67 9.81 11.62
CA GLY A 50 -1.56 10.91 11.23
C GLY A 50 -1.57 12.11 12.20
N GLN A 51 -0.87 12.04 13.34
CA GLN A 51 -0.75 13.15 14.29
C GLN A 51 0.59 13.89 14.19
N VAL A 52 1.60 13.32 13.51
CA VAL A 52 2.94 13.91 13.36
C VAL A 52 2.90 15.38 12.90
N THR A 53 2.07 15.72 11.90
CA THR A 53 1.97 17.12 11.45
C THR A 53 1.44 18.06 12.54
N LYS A 54 0.50 17.58 13.37
CA LYS A 54 -0.08 18.36 14.46
C LYS A 54 0.87 18.49 15.64
N SER A 55 1.64 17.45 15.96
CA SER A 55 2.67 17.51 17.02
C SER A 55 3.76 18.51 16.64
N TRP A 56 4.21 18.53 15.37
CA TRP A 56 5.14 19.54 14.89
C TRP A 56 4.55 20.96 14.93
N GLN A 57 3.28 21.14 14.59
CA GLN A 57 2.62 22.45 14.71
C GLN A 57 2.51 22.91 16.16
N SER A 58 2.12 22.01 17.08
CA SER A 58 2.05 22.32 18.50
C SER A 58 3.42 22.69 19.07
N LEU A 59 4.50 22.03 18.62
CA LEU A 59 5.86 22.40 19.00
C LEU A 59 6.21 23.80 18.51
N ALA A 60 5.87 24.13 17.26
CA ALA A 60 6.09 25.47 16.71
C ALA A 60 5.33 26.55 17.50
N ASP A 61 4.08 26.28 17.89
CA ASP A 61 3.29 27.21 18.70
C ASP A 61 3.94 27.44 20.08
N LYS A 62 4.52 26.40 20.69
CA LYS A 62 5.29 26.53 21.95
C LYS A 62 6.55 27.35 21.75
N LEU A 63 7.30 27.13 20.68
CA LEU A 63 8.50 27.92 20.37
C LEU A 63 8.15 29.40 20.19
N VAL A 64 7.09 29.73 19.46
CA VAL A 64 6.65 31.12 19.26
C VAL A 64 6.13 31.76 20.56
N ALA A 65 5.62 30.96 21.50
CA ALA A 65 5.20 31.44 22.82
C ALA A 65 6.36 31.66 23.81
N CYS A 66 7.58 31.22 23.49
CA CYS A 66 8.75 31.43 24.34
C CYS A 66 9.37 32.82 24.10
N ASP A 67 9.50 33.63 25.16
CA ASP A 67 10.07 34.99 25.11
C ASP A 67 11.53 35.04 24.59
N HIS A 68 12.23 33.92 24.54
CA HIS A 68 13.64 33.82 24.09
C HIS A 68 13.75 33.35 22.62
N PHE A 69 12.64 33.27 21.90
CA PHE A 69 12.59 32.81 20.52
C PHE A 69 11.84 33.81 19.63
N ASP A 70 12.57 34.80 19.12
CA ASP A 70 12.00 35.92 18.37
C ASP A 70 11.57 35.58 16.93
N ARG A 71 11.56 34.29 16.55
CA ARG A 71 11.27 33.85 15.18
C ARG A 71 9.86 33.31 15.05
N VAL A 72 9.12 33.82 14.06
CA VAL A 72 7.84 33.24 13.65
C VAL A 72 8.08 31.98 12.82
N VAL A 73 7.74 30.83 13.38
CA VAL A 73 7.88 29.50 12.75
C VAL A 73 6.54 28.78 12.66
N ASP A 74 6.44 27.88 11.69
CA ASP A 74 5.32 26.94 11.56
C ASP A 74 5.85 25.52 11.74
N GLY A 75 4.95 24.55 11.94
CA GLY A 75 5.33 23.16 12.18
C GLY A 75 6.20 22.58 11.06
N ARG A 76 6.00 23.01 9.81
CA ARG A 76 6.77 22.53 8.66
C ARG A 76 8.18 23.11 8.64
N LYS A 77 8.36 24.40 8.95
CA LYS A 77 9.66 25.06 9.06
C LYS A 77 10.50 24.41 10.15
N VAL A 78 9.88 24.14 11.30
CA VAL A 78 10.53 23.48 12.43
C VAL A 78 10.94 22.05 12.07
N GLN A 79 10.03 21.27 11.47
CA GLN A 79 10.34 19.92 11.02
C GLN A 79 11.46 19.88 9.97
N ASN A 80 11.44 20.80 9.01
CA ASN A 80 12.50 20.92 7.99
C ASN A 80 13.84 21.27 8.62
N ARG A 81 13.88 22.19 9.60
CA ARG A 81 15.11 22.56 10.29
C ARG A 81 15.67 21.37 11.07
N PHE A 82 14.83 20.68 11.84
CA PHE A 82 15.23 19.47 12.56
C PHE A 82 15.81 18.41 11.62
N THR A 83 15.17 18.18 10.47
CA THR A 83 15.66 17.21 9.48
C THR A 83 17.04 17.62 8.93
N ALA A 84 17.23 18.91 8.64
CA ALA A 84 18.53 19.41 8.19
C ALA A 84 19.63 19.24 9.26
N LEU A 85 19.32 19.50 10.53
CA LEU A 85 20.25 19.30 11.65
C LEU A 85 20.65 17.85 11.83
N VAL A 86 19.67 16.92 11.73
CA VAL A 86 19.91 15.48 11.73
C VAL A 86 20.83 15.06 10.59
N ASP A 87 20.60 15.57 9.38
CA ASP A 87 21.43 15.27 8.21
C ASP A 87 22.85 15.85 8.32
N GLU A 88 22.98 17.06 8.88
CA GLU A 88 24.27 17.70 9.17
C GLU A 88 25.05 16.90 10.21
N HIS A 89 24.42 16.49 11.31
CA HIS A 89 25.05 15.70 12.37
C HIS A 89 25.53 14.33 11.87
N ARG A 90 24.70 13.62 11.09
CA ARG A 90 25.11 12.35 10.46
C ARG A 90 26.32 12.49 9.53
N LYS A 91 26.48 13.65 8.88
CA LYS A 91 27.66 13.96 8.06
C LYS A 91 28.85 14.40 8.92
N PHE A 92 28.58 15.10 10.02
CA PHE A 92 29.59 15.51 10.98
C PHE A 92 30.22 14.29 11.65
N ASP A 93 29.47 13.31 12.16
CA ASP A 93 30.05 12.08 12.73
C ASP A 93 31.00 11.35 11.78
N MET A 94 30.72 11.43 10.48
CA MET A 94 31.60 10.90 9.42
C MET A 94 32.88 11.74 9.21
N ALA A 95 32.83 13.03 9.50
CA ALA A 95 33.92 14.01 9.30
C ALA A 95 34.75 14.29 10.57
N SER A 96 34.12 14.29 11.75
CA SER A 96 34.69 14.65 13.07
C SER A 96 35.68 13.65 13.62
N ALA A 97 35.72 12.45 13.04
CA ALA A 97 36.85 11.53 13.16
C ALA A 97 38.21 12.16 12.73
N LYS A 98 38.23 13.39 12.18
CA LYS A 98 39.40 14.01 11.56
C LYS A 98 39.84 15.37 12.11
N LEU A 99 39.08 16.09 12.95
CA LEU A 99 39.43 17.47 13.34
C LEU A 99 39.04 17.80 14.79
N SER A 100 39.92 18.52 15.51
CA SER A 100 39.73 18.97 16.90
C SER A 100 39.55 20.49 16.94
N GLY A 101 38.44 20.94 17.52
CA GLY A 101 38.05 22.34 17.69
C GLY A 101 36.56 22.53 17.43
N VAL A 102 35.72 22.31 18.44
CA VAL A 102 34.27 22.53 18.39
C VAL A 102 33.92 23.59 19.42
N ASP A 103 33.07 24.55 19.06
CA ASP A 103 32.54 25.57 19.98
C ASP A 103 31.49 24.98 20.93
N GLN A 104 31.07 25.74 21.94
CA GLN A 104 30.21 25.23 23.01
C GLN A 104 28.78 24.95 22.50
N GLU A 105 28.23 25.81 21.65
CA GLU A 105 26.87 25.70 21.12
C GLU A 105 26.75 24.52 20.13
N GLU A 106 27.76 24.30 19.27
CA GLU A 106 27.80 23.11 18.42
C GLU A 106 27.92 21.85 19.27
N LEU A 107 28.71 21.86 20.36
CA LEU A 107 28.83 20.72 21.26
C LEU A 107 27.48 20.34 21.90
N GLU A 108 26.72 21.33 22.37
CA GLU A 108 25.37 21.11 22.93
C GLU A 108 24.40 20.59 21.89
N LYS A 109 24.42 21.16 20.67
CA LYS A 109 23.64 20.69 19.53
C LYS A 109 23.95 19.23 19.19
N HIS A 110 25.23 18.86 19.14
CA HIS A 110 25.66 17.48 18.86
C HIS A 110 25.20 16.52 19.96
N THR A 111 25.37 16.89 21.23
CA THR A 111 24.92 16.08 22.37
C THR A 111 23.41 15.79 22.31
N LEU A 112 22.59 16.81 22.01
CA LEU A 112 21.14 16.63 21.88
C LEU A 112 20.77 15.73 20.69
N LEU A 113 21.52 15.83 19.58
CA LEU A 113 21.29 14.99 18.40
C LEU A 113 21.73 13.54 18.61
N ASP A 114 22.80 13.30 19.38
CA ASP A 114 23.24 11.97 19.80
C ASP A 114 22.13 11.24 20.58
N ASP A 115 21.41 11.96 21.45
CA ASP A 115 20.29 11.40 22.22
C ASP A 115 19.03 11.18 21.37
N LEU A 116 18.76 12.07 20.40
CA LEU A 116 17.54 12.03 19.59
C LEU A 116 17.59 11.03 18.43
N LEU A 117 18.77 10.79 17.87
CA LEU A 117 18.96 9.91 16.71
C LEU A 117 18.51 8.45 16.96
N PRO A 118 18.89 7.81 18.09
CA PRO A 118 18.44 6.46 18.41
C PRO A 118 16.91 6.35 18.47
N LEU A 119 16.24 7.33 19.08
CA LEU A 119 14.78 7.38 19.19
C LEU A 119 14.13 7.53 17.81
N LEU A 120 14.70 8.38 16.95
CA LEU A 120 14.20 8.57 15.59
C LEU A 120 14.31 7.28 14.76
N ASP A 121 15.42 6.56 14.88
CA ASP A 121 15.65 5.31 14.16
C ASP A 121 14.81 4.14 14.73
N GLU A 122 14.56 4.11 16.04
CA GLU A 122 13.60 3.18 16.67
C GLU A 122 12.17 3.41 16.14
N VAL A 123 11.70 4.66 16.08
CA VAL A 123 10.38 4.98 15.53
C VAL A 123 10.25 4.56 14.06
N LYS A 124 11.31 4.76 13.25
CA LYS A 124 11.33 4.34 11.85
C LYS A 124 11.34 2.82 11.70
N SER A 125 12.15 2.12 12.48
CA SER A 125 12.26 0.66 12.44
C SER A 125 10.96 -0.01 12.90
N THR A 126 10.35 0.45 13.99
CA THR A 126 9.05 -0.05 14.47
C THR A 126 7.93 0.19 13.45
N ALA A 127 7.92 1.35 12.78
CA ALA A 127 6.98 1.63 11.70
C ALA A 127 7.18 0.70 10.48
N ALA A 128 8.43 0.40 10.11
CA ALA A 128 8.75 -0.53 9.04
C ALA A 128 8.33 -1.97 9.38
N SER A 129 8.67 -2.46 10.59
CA SER A 129 8.28 -3.80 11.04
C SER A 129 6.76 -3.99 11.12
N LYS A 130 6.01 -2.96 11.52
CA LYS A 130 4.55 -3.00 11.52
C LYS A 130 3.96 -3.12 10.11
N ARG A 131 4.57 -2.49 9.10
CA ARG A 131 4.12 -2.59 7.70
C ARG A 131 4.33 -4.00 7.14
N VAL A 132 5.52 -4.56 7.35
CA VAL A 132 5.85 -5.92 6.89
C VAL A 132 4.87 -6.94 7.46
N LYS A 133 4.59 -6.88 8.77
CA LYS A 133 3.62 -7.81 9.41
C LYS A 133 2.21 -7.71 8.82
N MET A 134 1.73 -6.49 8.52
CA MET A 134 0.40 -6.31 7.93
C MET A 134 0.32 -6.81 6.48
N GLU A 135 1.39 -6.66 5.71
CA GLU A 135 1.48 -7.21 4.35
C GLU A 135 1.47 -8.75 4.38
N ASP A 136 2.28 -9.37 5.25
CA ASP A 136 2.29 -10.83 5.41
C ASP A 136 0.93 -11.41 5.84
N GLU A 137 0.20 -10.72 6.71
CA GLU A 137 -1.15 -11.13 7.13
C GLU A 137 -2.16 -11.01 5.99
N LYS A 138 -2.09 -9.93 5.22
CA LYS A 138 -2.97 -9.70 4.07
C LYS A 138 -2.76 -10.78 2.99
N ASP A 139 -1.51 -11.09 2.67
CA ASP A 139 -1.16 -12.11 1.67
C ASP A 139 -1.66 -13.50 2.08
N LYS A 140 -1.55 -13.85 3.37
CA LYS A 140 -2.09 -15.11 3.90
C LYS A 140 -3.62 -15.18 3.78
N ILE A 141 -4.31 -14.08 4.05
CA ILE A 141 -5.77 -14.02 3.93
C ILE A 141 -6.17 -14.19 2.45
N GLU A 142 -5.52 -13.48 1.53
CA GLU A 142 -5.80 -13.57 0.09
C GLU A 142 -5.54 -14.99 -0.46
N GLN A 143 -4.43 -15.62 -0.06
CA GLN A 143 -4.14 -17.01 -0.43
C GLN A 143 -5.21 -17.98 0.10
N GLY A 144 -5.67 -17.78 1.33
CA GLY A 144 -6.72 -18.60 1.92
C GLY A 144 -8.07 -18.49 1.18
N VAL A 145 -8.41 -17.28 0.72
CA VAL A 145 -9.63 -17.05 -0.09
C VAL A 145 -9.51 -17.72 -1.46
N MET A 146 -8.38 -17.55 -2.17
CA MET A 146 -8.17 -18.19 -3.46
C MET A 146 -8.23 -19.73 -3.37
N LEU A 147 -7.62 -20.33 -2.36
CA LEU A 147 -7.69 -21.79 -2.16
C LEU A 147 -9.12 -22.28 -1.98
N ARG A 148 -9.94 -21.54 -1.22
CA ARG A 148 -11.35 -21.88 -1.02
C ARG A 148 -12.15 -21.75 -2.31
N GLU A 149 -11.88 -20.72 -3.12
CA GLU A 149 -12.53 -20.51 -4.41
C GLU A 149 -12.16 -21.61 -5.42
N LEU A 150 -10.87 -21.98 -5.50
CA LEU A 150 -10.40 -23.07 -6.34
C LEU A 150 -11.03 -24.41 -5.95
N ALA A 151 -11.08 -24.73 -4.65
CA ALA A 151 -11.71 -25.95 -4.17
C ALA A 151 -13.22 -26.00 -4.49
N SER A 152 -13.91 -24.85 -4.36
CA SER A 152 -15.34 -24.75 -4.70
C SER A 152 -15.57 -24.96 -6.20
N ARG A 153 -14.70 -24.37 -7.04
CA ARG A 153 -14.79 -24.50 -8.50
C ARG A 153 -14.48 -25.92 -8.96
N GLU A 154 -13.50 -26.58 -8.35
CA GLU A 154 -13.20 -27.99 -8.61
C GLU A 154 -14.40 -28.89 -8.31
N LYS A 155 -15.05 -28.71 -7.15
CA LYS A 155 -16.25 -29.46 -6.79
C LYS A 155 -17.40 -29.25 -7.77
N GLN A 156 -17.57 -28.04 -8.28
CA GLN A 156 -18.58 -27.76 -9.30
C GLN A 156 -18.28 -28.50 -10.61
N LEU A 157 -17.03 -28.46 -11.08
CA LEU A 157 -16.63 -29.16 -12.29
C LEU A 157 -16.76 -30.68 -12.17
N GLU A 158 -16.47 -31.24 -10.99
CA GLU A 158 -16.70 -32.66 -10.71
C GLU A 158 -18.17 -33.03 -10.82
N PHE A 159 -19.05 -32.20 -10.24
CA PHE A 159 -20.49 -32.41 -10.30
C PHE A 159 -21.02 -32.32 -11.74
N ASP A 160 -20.59 -31.31 -12.49
CA ASP A 160 -21.02 -31.11 -13.88
C ASP A 160 -20.55 -32.26 -14.78
N ARG A 161 -19.30 -32.73 -14.58
CA ARG A 161 -18.77 -33.90 -15.28
C ARG A 161 -19.57 -35.15 -14.96
N PHE A 162 -19.87 -35.39 -13.68
CA PHE A 162 -20.68 -36.54 -13.26
C PHE A 162 -22.07 -36.52 -13.90
N LYS A 163 -22.72 -35.36 -13.92
CA LYS A 163 -24.02 -35.17 -14.59
C LYS A 163 -23.95 -35.52 -16.07
N TYR A 164 -22.94 -34.99 -16.76
CA TYR A 164 -22.75 -35.25 -18.19
C TYR A 164 -22.50 -36.74 -18.49
N GLU A 165 -21.63 -37.40 -17.71
CA GLU A 165 -21.34 -38.82 -17.87
C GLU A 165 -22.58 -39.69 -17.61
N SER A 166 -23.38 -39.35 -16.60
CA SER A 166 -24.63 -40.04 -16.30
C SER A 166 -25.64 -39.91 -17.43
N ASP A 167 -25.83 -38.70 -17.96
CA ASP A 167 -26.76 -38.44 -19.06
C ASP A 167 -26.31 -39.16 -20.35
N LEU A 168 -24.99 -39.25 -20.59
CA LEU A 168 -24.43 -39.95 -21.74
C LEU A 168 -24.69 -41.46 -21.65
N LYS A 169 -24.44 -42.08 -20.49
CA LYS A 169 -24.70 -43.50 -20.23
C LYS A 169 -26.19 -43.83 -20.40
N GLN A 170 -27.08 -42.97 -19.91
CA GLN A 170 -28.51 -43.16 -20.06
C GLN A 170 -28.93 -43.21 -21.54
N ARG A 171 -28.38 -42.29 -22.36
CA ARG A 171 -28.66 -42.26 -23.80
C ARG A 171 -28.12 -43.47 -24.55
N GLU A 172 -27.00 -44.01 -24.09
CA GLU A 172 -26.41 -45.23 -24.65
C GLU A 172 -27.29 -46.45 -24.35
N LEU A 173 -27.71 -46.61 -23.09
CA LEU A 173 -28.67 -47.64 -22.69
C LEU A 173 -29.97 -47.58 -23.51
N ASP A 174 -30.55 -46.40 -23.67
CA ASP A 174 -31.76 -46.22 -24.49
C ASP A 174 -31.55 -46.59 -25.98
N ARG A 175 -30.32 -46.51 -26.51
CA ARG A 175 -30.01 -46.94 -27.87
C ARG A 175 -29.88 -48.45 -27.95
N ASP A 176 -29.20 -49.04 -26.98
CA ASP A 176 -28.98 -50.48 -26.90
C ASP A 176 -30.28 -51.23 -26.66
N ASP A 177 -31.16 -50.74 -25.79
CA ASP A 177 -32.49 -51.32 -25.56
C ASP A 177 -33.32 -51.33 -26.84
N ARG A 178 -33.33 -50.21 -27.58
CA ARG A 178 -34.03 -50.12 -28.89
C ARG A 178 -33.41 -51.04 -29.93
N LYS A 179 -32.11 -51.32 -29.85
CA LYS A 179 -31.44 -52.26 -30.76
C LYS A 179 -31.79 -53.70 -30.39
N ALA A 180 -31.72 -54.04 -29.11
CA ALA A 180 -32.07 -55.34 -28.58
C ALA A 180 -33.53 -55.72 -28.87
N GLU A 181 -34.47 -54.77 -28.75
CA GLU A 181 -35.88 -54.99 -29.09
C GLU A 181 -36.06 -55.34 -30.58
N ARG A 182 -35.38 -54.62 -31.47
CA ARG A 182 -35.43 -54.92 -32.92
C ARG A 182 -34.82 -56.28 -33.24
N GLU A 183 -33.68 -56.60 -32.62
CA GLU A 183 -33.03 -57.89 -32.79
C GLU A 183 -33.92 -59.04 -32.27
N HIS A 184 -34.60 -58.83 -31.13
CA HIS A 184 -35.56 -59.76 -30.58
C HIS A 184 -36.74 -60.02 -31.54
N GLN A 185 -37.34 -58.96 -32.07
CA GLN A 185 -38.43 -59.08 -33.04
C GLN A 185 -38.00 -59.82 -34.31
N LEU A 186 -36.81 -59.53 -34.85
CA LEU A 186 -36.28 -60.20 -36.02
C LEU A 186 -36.00 -61.69 -35.75
N ALA A 187 -35.53 -62.03 -34.55
CA ALA A 187 -35.34 -63.41 -34.13
C ALA A 187 -36.67 -64.18 -34.08
N LEU A 188 -37.72 -63.58 -33.51
CA LEU A 188 -39.06 -64.19 -33.49
C LEU A 188 -39.62 -64.41 -34.90
N ALA A 189 -39.55 -63.39 -35.77
CA ALA A 189 -40.01 -63.50 -37.15
C ALA A 189 -39.26 -64.59 -37.94
N ARG A 190 -37.94 -64.73 -37.70
CA ARG A 190 -37.14 -65.80 -38.28
C ARG A 190 -37.61 -67.18 -37.82
N ILE A 191 -37.84 -67.34 -36.52
CA ILE A 191 -38.34 -68.60 -35.95
C ILE A 191 -39.72 -68.94 -36.53
N GLU A 192 -40.63 -67.97 -36.65
CA GLU A 192 -41.95 -68.18 -37.23
C GLU A 192 -41.89 -68.57 -38.71
N SER A 193 -41.07 -67.88 -39.50
CA SER A 193 -40.86 -68.21 -40.91
C SER A 193 -40.28 -69.62 -41.09
N GLU A 194 -39.28 -69.99 -40.28
CA GLU A 194 -38.69 -71.34 -40.28
C GLU A 194 -39.74 -72.40 -39.90
N LYS A 195 -40.59 -72.14 -38.90
CA LYS A 195 -41.70 -73.04 -38.51
C LYS A 195 -42.68 -73.24 -39.68
N VAL A 196 -43.15 -72.17 -40.31
CA VAL A 196 -44.10 -72.25 -41.45
C VAL A 196 -43.48 -72.99 -42.63
N SER A 197 -42.22 -72.71 -42.96
CA SER A 197 -41.50 -73.40 -44.04
C SER A 197 -41.39 -74.91 -43.78
N ASN A 198 -41.06 -75.30 -42.56
CA ASN A 198 -40.97 -76.71 -42.17
C ASN A 198 -42.33 -77.42 -42.23
N LEU A 199 -43.42 -76.75 -41.81
CA LEU A 199 -44.79 -77.24 -41.94
C LEU A 199 -45.22 -77.39 -43.41
N LEU A 200 -44.89 -76.42 -44.27
CA LEU A 200 -45.19 -76.52 -45.70
C LEU A 200 -44.45 -77.68 -46.35
N LYS A 201 -43.17 -77.88 -46.01
CA LYS A 201 -42.40 -79.05 -46.48
C LYS A 201 -43.04 -80.36 -46.05
N SER A 202 -43.40 -80.51 -44.78
CA SER A 202 -44.02 -81.75 -44.30
C SER A 202 -45.38 -82.04 -44.95
N VAL A 203 -46.18 -81.01 -45.26
CA VAL A 203 -47.45 -81.15 -45.98
C VAL A 203 -47.27 -81.52 -47.46
N ILE A 204 -46.19 -81.05 -48.10
CA ILE A 204 -45.86 -81.42 -49.49
C ILE A 204 -45.33 -82.85 -49.55
N ASP A 205 -44.44 -83.22 -48.62
CA ASP A 205 -43.82 -84.54 -48.58
C ASP A 205 -44.83 -85.64 -48.19
N GLY A 206 -45.83 -85.32 -47.35
CA GLY A 206 -46.93 -86.24 -47.00
C GLY A 206 -48.00 -86.42 -48.08
N ARG A 207 -47.87 -85.77 -49.25
CA ARG A 207 -48.81 -85.86 -50.39
C ARG A 207 -48.28 -86.67 -51.58
N LYS A 208 -47.08 -87.26 -51.47
CA LYS A 208 -46.54 -88.27 -52.39
C LYS A 208 -46.80 -89.68 -51.86
#